data_AF-A0A317DJQ1-F1
#
_entry.id   AF-A0A317DJQ1-F1
#
_cell.length_a   1.000
_cell.length_b   1.000
_cell.length_c   1.000
_cell.angle_alpha   90.00
_cell.angle_beta   90.00
_cell.angle_gamma   90.00
#
_symmetry.space_group_name_H-M   'P 1'
#
loop_
_entity.id
_entity.type
_entity.pdbx_description
1 polymer ?
#
loop_
_entity_poly.entity_id
_entity_poly.type
_entity_poly.pdbx_seq_one_letter_code
_entity_poly.pdbx_strand_id
1 'polypeptide(L)' 'MRKIATVAGFVLGFYLVGRALVEPFVIDMTDPSTYRHDWGGPSLFGVLAVHCGLGLIAAAAMTRILIRRRARTHPAR' A
#
# COMPACT_ATOMS: atom_id res chain seq x y z
N MET A 1 15.81 -3.65 -18.67
CA MET A 1 14.37 -3.39 -18.44
C MET A 1 13.76 -4.14 -17.24
N ARG A 2 13.66 -5.48 -17.25
CA ARG A 2 12.92 -6.24 -16.21
C ARG A 2 13.40 -6.01 -14.76
N LYS A 3 14.71 -5.91 -14.52
CA LYS A 3 15.27 -5.63 -13.19
C LYS A 3 14.87 -4.23 -12.70
N ILE A 4 14.94 -3.22 -13.57
CA ILE A 4 14.55 -1.83 -13.25
C ILE A 4 13.08 -1.76 -12.88
N ALA A 5 12.20 -2.37 -13.69
CA ALA A 5 10.77 -2.44 -13.38
C ALA A 5 10.47 -3.14 -12.05
N THR A 6 11.24 -4.18 -11.72
CA THR A 6 11.12 -4.87 -10.43
C THR A 6 11.51 -3.96 -9.28
N VAL A 7 12.67 -3.30 -9.35
CA VAL A 7 13.14 -2.37 -8.31
C VAL A 7 12.16 -1.21 -8.14
N ALA A 8 11.75 -0.57 -9.22
CA ALA A 8 10.77 0.51 -9.20
C ALA A 8 9.44 0.07 -8.57
N GLY A 9 8.95 -1.13 -8.93
CA GLY A 9 7.74 -1.68 -8.34
C GLY A 9 7.84 -1.93 -6.83
N PHE A 10 8.98 -2.42 -6.34
CA PHE A 10 9.20 -2.58 -4.90
C PHE A 10 9.34 -1.23 -4.18
N VAL A 11 10.05 -0.26 -4.76
CA VAL A 11 10.16 1.09 -4.18
C VAL A 11 8.78 1.75 -4.05
N LEU A 12 7.98 1.71 -5.13
CA LEU A 12 6.60 2.21 -5.10
C LEU A 12 5.76 1.43 -4.09
N GLY A 13 5.89 0.12 -4.05
CA GLY A 13 5.18 -0.73 -3.10
C GLY A 13 5.48 -0.37 -1.64
N PHE A 14 6.75 -0.19 -1.28
CA PHE A 14 7.14 0.23 0.07
C PHE A 14 6.63 1.61 0.42
N TYR A 15 6.67 2.57 -0.52
CA TYR A 15 6.09 3.90 -0.33
C TYR A 15 4.59 3.82 -0.01
N LEU A 16 3.82 3.05 -0.79
CA LEU A 16 2.38 2.90 -0.58
C LEU A 16 2.05 2.23 0.77
N VAL A 17 2.83 1.23 1.17
CA VAL A 17 2.68 0.58 2.48
C VAL A 17 3.00 1.55 3.62
N GLY A 18 4.10 2.29 3.53
CA GLY A 18 4.48 3.29 4.52
C GLY A 18 3.40 4.36 4.66
N ARG A 19 2.88 4.90 3.54
CA ARG A 19 1.76 5.83 3.53
C ARG A 19 0.54 5.25 4.25
N ALA A 20 0.13 4.02 3.92
CA ALA A 20 -1.02 3.38 4.55
C ALA A 20 -0.89 3.19 6.08
N LEU A 21 0.34 3.03 6.58
CA LEU A 21 0.61 2.94 8.02
C LEU A 21 0.59 4.30 8.71
N VAL A 22 1.03 5.35 8.04
CA VAL A 22 1.14 6.70 8.60
C VAL A 22 -0.18 7.47 8.52
N GLU A 23 -0.95 7.28 7.45
CA GLU A 23 -2.16 8.06 7.16
C GLU A 23 -3.18 8.12 8.32
N PRO A 24 -3.51 7.01 9.01
CA PRO A 24 -4.47 7.04 10.12
C PRO A 24 -4.03 7.91 11.30
N PHE A 25 -2.72 8.19 11.43
CA PHE A 25 -2.18 9.05 12.50
C PHE A 25 -2.03 10.50 12.06
N VAL A 26 -2.09 10.79 10.75
CA VAL A 26 -1.96 12.14 10.19
C VAL A 26 -3.34 12.76 9.95
N ILE A 27 -4.35 11.96 9.58
CA ILE A 27 -5.72 12.44 9.38
C ILE A 27 -6.37 12.74 10.73
N ASP A 28 -6.93 13.95 10.87
CA ASP A 28 -7.84 14.26 11.97
C ASP A 28 -9.21 13.64 11.71
N MET A 29 -9.44 12.48 12.31
CA MET A 29 -10.70 11.73 12.16
C MET A 29 -11.89 12.37 12.89
N THR A 30 -11.65 13.39 13.71
CA THR A 30 -12.69 14.05 14.52
C THR A 30 -13.30 15.27 13.83
N ASP A 31 -12.60 15.84 12.85
CA ASP A 31 -13.06 16.97 12.06
C ASP A 31 -13.04 16.69 10.55
N PRO A 32 -14.22 16.39 9.95
CA PRO A 32 -14.36 16.21 8.51
C PRO A 32 -13.93 17.42 7.66
N SER A 33 -13.87 18.62 8.24
CA SER A 33 -13.43 19.82 7.52
C SER A 33 -11.98 19.70 7.03
N THR A 34 -11.17 18.88 7.71
CA THR A 34 -9.75 18.67 7.42
C THR A 34 -9.51 17.77 6.21
N TYR A 35 -10.36 16.76 5.97
CA TYR A 35 -10.18 15.76 4.90
C TYR A 35 -11.30 15.78 3.83
N ARG A 36 -12.28 16.68 3.93
CA ARG A 36 -13.42 16.74 2.99
C ARG A 36 -13.04 17.00 1.53
N HIS A 37 -11.91 17.65 1.30
CA HIS A 37 -11.39 17.98 -0.03
C HIS A 37 -10.29 17.01 -0.48
N ASP A 38 -9.92 16.05 0.37
CA ASP A 38 -8.97 15.01 0.02
C ASP A 38 -9.60 13.97 -0.89
N TRP A 39 -8.76 13.21 -1.58
CA TRP A 39 -9.22 12.14 -2.44
C TRP A 39 -9.91 11.05 -1.62
N GLY A 40 -11.19 10.84 -1.91
CA GLY A 40 -12.06 9.93 -1.14
C GLY A 40 -12.93 10.63 -0.08
N GLY A 41 -12.74 11.93 0.13
CA GLY A 41 -13.66 12.77 0.93
C GLY A 41 -15.04 12.91 0.26
N PRO A 42 -16.08 13.33 1.00
CA PRO A 42 -16.07 13.80 2.40
C PRO A 42 -16.19 12.69 3.45
N SER A 43 -16.26 11.43 3.04
CA SER A 43 -16.35 10.31 3.98
C SER A 43 -14.96 9.87 4.45
N LEU A 44 -14.78 9.64 5.75
CA LEU A 44 -13.53 9.09 6.30
C LEU A 44 -13.19 7.74 5.65
N PHE A 45 -14.21 6.89 5.41
CA PHE A 45 -14.02 5.60 4.76
C PHE A 45 -13.42 5.72 3.36
N GLY A 46 -13.91 6.66 2.54
CA GLY A 46 -13.38 6.87 1.20
C GLY A 46 -11.94 7.38 1.20
N VAL A 47 -11.61 8.31 2.12
CA VAL A 47 -10.22 8.78 2.29
C VAL A 47 -9.30 7.63 2.68
N LEU A 48 -9.68 6.83 3.68
CA LEU A 48 -8.90 5.66 4.11
C LEU A 48 -8.81 4.59 3.00
N ALA A 49 -9.85 4.38 2.20
CA ALA A 49 -9.81 3.43 1.10
C ALA A 49 -8.78 3.82 0.04
N VAL A 50 -8.69 5.11 -0.31
CA VAL A 50 -7.71 5.62 -1.28
C VAL A 50 -6.29 5.58 -0.71
N HIS A 51 -6.11 6.03 0.52
CA HIS A 51 -4.78 6.22 1.11
C HIS A 51 -4.20 4.94 1.70
N CYS A 52 -5.01 4.13 2.38
CA CYS A 52 -4.59 2.90 3.01
C CYS A 52 -4.81 1.67 2.12
N GLY A 53 -5.89 1.66 1.32
CA GLY A 53 -6.24 0.50 0.49
C GLY A 53 -5.18 0.16 -0.56
N LEU A 54 -4.58 1.17 -1.19
CA LEU A 54 -3.48 0.96 -2.14
C LEU A 54 -2.24 0.33 -1.47
N GLY A 55 -1.93 0.74 -0.24
CA GLY A 55 -0.86 0.13 0.55
C GLY A 55 -1.15 -1.32 0.91
N LEU A 56 -2.40 -1.65 1.28
CA LEU A 56 -2.81 -3.03 1.55
C LEU A 56 -2.67 -3.93 0.31
N ILE A 57 -3.10 -3.44 -0.85
CA ILE A 57 -2.95 -4.15 -2.13
C ILE A 57 -1.46 -4.35 -2.45
N ALA A 58 -0.63 -3.32 -2.27
CA ALA A 58 0.82 -3.40 -2.48
C ALA A 58 1.47 -4.43 -1.55
N ALA A 59 1.13 -4.42 -0.25
CA ALA A 59 1.62 -5.39 0.72
C ALA A 59 1.23 -6.83 0.34
N ALA A 60 -0.03 -7.06 -0.04
CA ALA A 60 -0.52 -8.37 -0.46
C ALA A 60 0.21 -8.87 -1.73
N ALA A 61 0.37 -7.99 -2.73
CA ALA A 61 1.07 -8.31 -3.96
C ALA A 61 2.54 -8.67 -3.72
N MET A 62 3.27 -7.84 -2.94
CA MET A 62 4.67 -8.09 -2.59
C MET A 62 4.82 -9.40 -1.80
N THR A 63 3.95 -9.63 -0.80
CA THR A 63 3.94 -10.85 -0.01
C THR A 63 3.73 -12.08 -0.89
N ARG A 64 2.73 -12.05 -1.78
CA ARG A 64 2.46 -13.13 -2.73
C ARG A 64 3.65 -13.38 -3.66
N ILE A 65 4.31 -12.33 -4.16
CA ILE A 65 5.50 -12.45 -5.00
C ILE A 65 6.65 -13.12 -4.22
N LEU A 66 6.91 -12.68 -2.99
CA LEU A 66 7.99 -13.22 -2.17
C LEU A 66 7.76 -14.70 -1.82
N ILE A 67 6.53 -15.07 -1.44
CA ILE A 67 6.14 -16.47 -1.20
C ILE A 67 6.38 -17.33 -2.46
N ARG A 68 5.90 -16.86 -3.61
CA ARG A 68 6.06 -17.58 -4.89
C ARG A 68 7.51 -17.67 -5.37
N ARG A 69 8.39 -16.73 -4.97
CA ARG A 69 9.82 -16.80 -5.28
C ARG A 69 10.50 -17.83 -4.38
N ARG A 70 10.21 -17.83 -3.08
CA ARG A 70 10.77 -18.77 -2.11
C ARG A 70 10.44 -20.23 -2.46
N ALA A 71 9.20 -20.49 -2.89
CA ALA A 71 8.76 -21.82 -3.31
C ALA A 71 9.50 -22.37 -4.55
N ARG A 72 10.01 -21.50 -5.44
CA ARG A 72 10.78 -21.94 -6.62
C ARG A 72 12.23 -22.26 -6.31
N THR A 73 12.78 -21.65 -5.26
CA THR A 73 14.17 -21.85 -4.81
C THR A 73 14.34 -23.06 -3.91
N HIS A 74 13.26 -23.68 -3.43
CA HIS A 74 13.30 -24.90 -2.64
C HIS A 74 12.75 -26.06 -3.51
N PRO A 75 13.58 -26.78 -4.29
CA PRO A 75 13.15 -28.05 -4.84
C PRO A 75 12.86 -28.96 -3.65
N ALA A 76 11.67 -29.55 -3.62
CA ALA A 76 11.37 -30.64 -2.71
C ALA A 76 12.44 -31.72 -2.91
N ARG A 77 13.18 -32.01 -1.84
CA ARG A 77 14.04 -33.19 -1.76
C ARG A 77 13.18 -34.44 -1.67
#